data_AF-A0A4D7HEF2-F1
#
_entry.id   AF-A0A4D7HEF2-F1
#
_cell.length_a   1.000
_cell.length_b   1.000
_cell.length_c   1.000
_cell.angle_alpha   90.00
_cell.angle_beta   90.00
_cell.angle_gamma   90.00
#
_symmetry.space_group_name_H-M   'P 1'
#
loop_
_entity.id
_entity.type
_entity.pdbx_description
1 polymer ?
#
loop_
_entity_poly.entity_id
_entity_poly.type
_entity_poly.pdbx_seq_one_letter_code
_entity_poly.pdbx_strand_id
1 'polypeptide(L)'
;MLRNHGDSAVACIEKDWLRRDGLLVNGEVPEGREVYTDRLGKGVYLVRAVDGDVPELEECEVIRRLVAEAVVARDDRGAAPLAD
;
A
#
# COMPACT_ATOMS: atom_id res chain seq x y z
N MET A 1 -6.70 2.21 14.62
CA MET A 1 -6.50 1.86 16.05
C MET A 1 -5.62 0.62 16.11
N LEU A 2 -4.52 0.64 16.87
CA LEU A 2 -3.70 -0.54 17.15
C LEU A 2 -4.15 -1.17 18.47
N ARG A 3 -4.35 -2.48 18.51
CA ARG A 3 -4.71 -3.24 19.72
C ARG A 3 -3.66 -4.31 19.98
N ASN A 4 -3.35 -4.54 21.25
CA ASN A 4 -2.50 -5.65 21.64
C ASN A 4 -3.30 -6.96 21.58
N HIS A 5 -2.72 -8.02 21.02
CA HIS A 5 -3.28 -9.36 20.96
C HIS A 5 -2.15 -10.39 21.15
N GLY A 6 -1.89 -10.75 22.42
CA GLY A 6 -0.80 -11.66 22.78
C GLY A 6 0.55 -11.05 22.45
N ASP A 7 1.33 -11.74 21.63
CA ASP A 7 2.64 -11.29 21.13
C ASP A 7 2.52 -10.47 19.82
N SER A 8 1.30 -10.17 19.38
CA SER A 8 1.02 -9.45 18.13
C SER A 8 0.25 -8.16 18.35
N ALA A 9 0.39 -7.22 17.41
CA ALA A 9 -0.44 -6.02 17.35
C ALA A 9 -1.42 -6.13 16.18
N VAL A 10 -2.68 -5.77 16.42
CA VAL A 10 -3.75 -5.79 15.42
C VAL A 10 -4.06 -4.36 15.00
N ALA A 11 -3.98 -4.09 13.71
CA ALA A 11 -4.49 -2.86 13.11
C ALA A 11 -5.90 -3.09 12.57
N CYS A 12 -6.81 -2.15 12.82
CA CYS A 12 -8.16 -2.21 12.25
C CYS A 12 -8.24 -1.42 10.94
N ILE A 13 -8.82 -2.03 9.91
CA ILE A 13 -9.25 -1.38 8.66
C ILE A 13 -10.76 -1.20 8.74
N GLU A 14 -11.27 -0.05 8.27
CA GLU A 14 -12.71 0.21 8.25
C GLU A 14 -13.44 -0.74 7.29
N LYS A 15 -14.56 -1.33 7.75
CA LYS A 15 -15.35 -2.26 6.93
C LYS A 15 -15.82 -1.64 5.60
N ASP A 16 -16.00 -0.32 5.56
CA ASP A 16 -16.43 0.38 4.33
C ASP A 16 -15.36 0.36 3.24
N TRP A 17 -14.07 0.37 3.60
CA TRP A 17 -12.98 0.29 2.64
C TRP A 17 -12.91 -1.14 2.09
N LEU A 18 -12.98 -2.14 2.97
CA LEU A 18 -13.06 -3.54 2.58
C LEU A 18 -14.26 -3.83 1.68
N ARG A 19 -15.41 -3.20 1.93
CA ARG A 19 -16.60 -3.33 1.07
C ARG A 19 -16.38 -2.72 -0.31
N ARG A 20 -15.77 -1.54 -0.39
CA ARG A 20 -15.45 -0.88 -1.67
C ARG A 20 -14.52 -1.73 -2.52
N ASP A 21 -13.60 -2.42 -1.88
CA ASP A 21 -12.62 -3.30 -2.53
C ASP A 21 -13.16 -4.72 -2.78
N GLY A 22 -14.45 -4.99 -2.49
CA GLY A 22 -15.06 -6.32 -2.71
C GLY A 22 -14.50 -7.42 -1.80
N LEU A 23 -13.85 -7.05 -0.70
CA LEU A 23 -13.17 -7.98 0.19
C LEU A 23 -14.11 -8.66 1.20
N LEU A 24 -15.37 -8.23 1.26
CA LEU A 24 -16.39 -8.78 2.17
C LEU A 24 -17.46 -9.56 1.42
N VAL A 25 -17.86 -10.70 1.96
CA VAL A 25 -19.04 -11.49 1.53
C VAL A 25 -20.06 -11.44 2.66
N ASN A 26 -21.27 -10.94 2.37
CA ASN A 26 -22.32 -10.74 3.37
C ASN A 26 -21.90 -9.90 4.59
N GLY A 27 -20.93 -8.99 4.41
CA GLY A 27 -20.44 -8.09 5.47
C GLY A 27 -19.31 -8.65 6.35
N GLU A 28 -18.85 -9.86 6.05
CA GLU A 28 -17.75 -10.53 6.74
C GLU A 28 -16.58 -10.84 5.78
N VAL A 29 -15.38 -10.92 6.33
CA VAL A 29 -14.19 -11.34 5.58
C VAL A 29 -14.30 -12.86 5.34
N PRO A 30 -14.21 -13.35 4.09
CA PRO A 30 -14.28 -14.77 3.80
C PRO A 30 -13.20 -15.57 4.56
N GLU A 31 -13.56 -16.76 5.03
CA GLU A 31 -12.60 -17.71 5.58
C GLU A 31 -11.56 -18.09 4.52
N GLY A 32 -10.29 -18.20 4.92
CA GLY A 32 -9.20 -18.58 4.03
C GLY A 32 -8.69 -17.46 3.11
N ARG A 33 -9.19 -16.23 3.22
CA ARG A 33 -8.60 -15.10 2.48
C ARG A 33 -7.18 -14.81 2.98
N GLU A 34 -6.23 -14.88 2.06
CA GLU A 34 -4.84 -14.56 2.34
C GLU A 34 -4.62 -13.04 2.36
N VAL A 35 -3.82 -12.59 3.32
CA VAL A 35 -3.42 -11.19 3.46
C VAL A 35 -1.92 -11.15 3.66
N TYR A 36 -1.26 -10.33 2.84
CA TYR A 36 0.18 -10.16 2.84
C TYR A 36 0.55 -8.82 3.48
N THR A 37 1.63 -8.83 4.26
CA THR A 37 2.13 -7.62 4.91
C THR A 37 3.60 -7.39 4.61
N ASP A 38 3.93 -6.20 4.13
CA ASP A 38 5.30 -5.80 3.83
C ASP A 38 5.70 -4.56 4.62
N ARG A 39 6.95 -4.53 5.09
CA ARG A 39 7.51 -3.34 5.72
C ARG A 39 8.16 -2.46 4.67
N LEU A 40 7.62 -1.25 4.49
CA LEU A 40 8.15 -0.27 3.54
C LEU A 40 9.22 0.65 4.14
N GLY A 41 9.30 0.70 5.46
CA GLY A 41 10.22 1.59 6.16
C GLY A 41 10.01 1.56 7.66
N LYS A 42 10.61 2.51 8.38
CA LYS A 42 10.40 2.63 9.83
C LYS A 42 8.95 3.04 10.11
N GLY A 43 8.18 2.13 10.72
CA GLY A 43 6.80 2.38 11.13
C GLY A 43 5.77 2.39 10.00
N VAL A 44 6.16 1.99 8.78
CA VAL A 44 5.27 1.95 7.61
C VAL A 44 5.14 0.52 7.13
N TYR A 45 3.90 0.07 7.03
CA TYR A 45 3.54 -1.28 6.61
C TYR A 45 2.48 -1.21 5.52
N LEU A 46 2.64 -2.04 4.51
CA LEU A 46 1.64 -2.27 3.47
C LEU A 46 0.86 -3.54 3.81
N VAL A 47 -0.45 -3.50 3.62
CA VAL A 47 -1.34 -4.66 3.78
C VAL A 47 -2.03 -4.90 2.45
N ARG A 48 -1.98 -6.12 1.92
CA ARG A 48 -2.54 -6.49 0.61
C ARG A 48 -3.41 -7.73 0.76
N ALA A 49 -4.68 -7.59 0.39
CA ALA A 49 -5.61 -8.72 0.28
C ALA A 49 -5.72 -9.08 -1.20
N VAL A 50 -5.00 -10.10 -1.63
CA VAL A 50 -4.93 -10.56 -3.02
C VAL A 50 -5.14 -12.07 -3.05
N ASP A 51 -5.81 -12.55 -4.10
CA ASP A 51 -5.97 -13.99 -4.33
C ASP A 51 -4.89 -14.43 -5.34
N GLY A 52 -4.08 -15.43 -4.99
CA GLY A 52 -3.01 -15.93 -5.86
C GLY A 52 -1.71 -15.13 -5.76
N ASP A 53 -1.04 -14.90 -6.89
CA ASP A 53 0.28 -14.25 -6.91
C ASP A 53 0.19 -12.79 -6.45
N VAL A 54 1.06 -12.45 -5.50
CA VAL A 54 1.19 -11.10 -4.96
C VAL A 54 2.13 -10.30 -5.84
N PRO A 55 1.68 -9.23 -6.52
CA PRO A 55 2.57 -8.43 -7.37
C PRO A 55 3.72 -7.83 -6.57
N GLU A 56 4.88 -7.65 -7.18
CA GLU A 56 5.95 -6.89 -6.54
C GLU A 56 5.55 -5.41 -6.38
N LEU A 57 6.15 -4.70 -5.43
CA LEU A 57 5.82 -3.29 -5.18
C LEU A 57 6.05 -2.41 -6.41
N GLU A 58 7.10 -2.68 -7.17
CA GLU A 58 7.43 -2.00 -8.42
C GLU A 58 6.44 -2.29 -9.56
N GLU A 59 5.62 -3.33 -9.42
CA GLU A 59 4.57 -3.67 -10.37
C GLU A 59 3.26 -2.95 -10.09
N CYS A 60 3.10 -2.41 -8.87
CA CYS A 60 1.92 -1.68 -8.48
C CYS A 60 1.83 -0.35 -9.25
N GLU A 61 0.69 -0.12 -9.92
CA GLU A 61 0.47 1.06 -10.77
C GLU A 61 0.70 2.39 -10.03
N VAL A 62 0.24 2.48 -8.77
CA VAL A 62 0.44 3.66 -7.93
C VAL A 62 1.92 3.94 -7.67
N ILE A 63 2.74 2.91 -7.47
CA ILE A 63 4.18 3.06 -7.26
C ILE A 63 4.84 3.54 -8.53
N ARG A 64 4.51 2.93 -9.69
CA ARG A 64 5.01 3.37 -11.00
C ARG A 64 4.65 4.83 -11.28
N ARG A 65 3.42 5.24 -10.97
CA ARG A 65 2.96 6.62 -11.11
C ARG A 65 3.74 7.59 -10.23
N LEU A 66 3.92 7.28 -8.94
CA LEU A 66 4.69 8.12 -8.02
C LEU A 66 6.15 8.28 -8.45
N VAL A 67 6.76 7.21 -8.97
CA VAL A 67 8.11 7.26 -9.54
C VAL A 67 8.15 8.17 -10.77
N ALA A 68 7.19 8.05 -11.69
CA ALA A 68 7.11 8.91 -12.87
C ALA A 68 6.97 10.39 -12.49
N GLU A 69 6.08 10.72 -11.55
CA GLU A 69 5.89 12.08 -11.02
C GLU A 69 7.18 12.60 -10.37
N ALA A 70 7.91 11.76 -9.63
CA ALA A 70 9.18 12.12 -9.00
C ALA A 70 10.30 12.37 -10.02
N VAL A 71 10.34 11.64 -11.13
CA VAL A 71 11.31 11.85 -12.22
C VAL A 71 11.06 13.19 -12.90
N VAL A 72 9.81 13.48 -13.27
CA VAL A 72 9.42 14.77 -13.89
C VAL A 72 9.79 15.94 -12.97
N ALA A 73 9.43 15.85 -11.67
CA ALA A 73 9.72 16.90 -10.70
C ALA A 73 11.23 17.08 -10.42
N ARG A 74 12.09 16.14 -10.81
CA ARG A 74 13.56 16.28 -10.73
C ARG A 74 14.12 16.96 -11.98
N ASP A 75 13.54 16.70 -13.15
CA ASP A 75 13.93 17.33 -14.42
C ASP A 75 13.65 18.84 -14.40
N ASP A 76 12.47 19.24 -13.88
CA ASP A 76 12.10 20.66 -13.69
C ASP A 76 13.05 21.42 -12.74
N ARG A 77 13.73 20.71 -11.83
CA ARG A 77 14.70 21.28 -10.89
C ARG A 77 16.13 21.31 -11.42
N GLY A 78 16.39 20.69 -12.57
CA GLY A 78 17.70 20.67 -13.25
C GLY A 78 17.97 21.90 -14.13
N ALA A 79 16.96 22.73 -14.41
CA ALA A 79 17.07 23.92 -15.25
C ALA A 79 17.23 25.22 -14.43
N ALA A 80 18.19 25.28 -13.52
CA ALA A 80 18.69 26.57 -13.06
C ALA A 80 19.65 27.11 -14.13
N PRO A 81 19.42 28.28 -14.74
CA PRO A 81 20.34 28.82 -15.73
C PRO A 81 21.67 29.11 -15.03
N LEU A 82 22.76 28.56 -15.58
CA LEU A 82 24.11 29.00 -15.27
C LEU A 82 24.17 30.50 -15.59
N ALA A 83 24.26 31.33 -14.55
CA ALA A 83 24.55 32.75 -14.71
C ALA A 83 26.04 32.88 -15.03
N ASP A 84 26.34 33.56 -16.15
CA ASP A 84 27.69 33.99 -16.57
C ASP A 84 28.34 34.95 -15.56
#